data_AF-M1QH92-F1
#
_entry.id   AF-M1QH92-F1
#
_cell.length_a   1.000
_cell.length_b   1.000
_cell.length_c   1.000
_cell.angle_alpha   90.00
_cell.angle_beta   90.00
_cell.angle_gamma   90.00
#
_symmetry.space_group_name_H-M   'P 1'
#
loop_
_entity.id
_entity.type
_entity.pdbx_description
1 polymer ?
#
loop_
_entity_poly.entity_id
_entity_poly.type
_entity_poly.pdbx_seq_one_letter_code
_entity_poly.pdbx_strand_id
1 'polypeptide(L)'
;MDSLETFVVESAIDSETEFYRKIIEDNLASLKLAPAIGRIKVVLRPEDSLFQMAIILRDVGTRVTTIDIADVETKPVAGEVVISIKKEQYIPELLVKLWERYGKANISQPDRWTVTISTDKPAEEAEFIKEMLVADPRHRLHENLVDFAIRVTPEGFRVRYHLYKGNRFVFVASEETLEREWIEEAGAMLDELMEGGKK
;
A
#
# COMPACT_ATOMS: atom_id res chain seq x y z
N MET A 1 -2.22 14.94 -8.19
CA MET A 1 -1.39 13.72 -8.03
C MET A 1 -0.31 14.14 -7.06
N ASP A 2 -0.27 13.61 -5.83
CA ASP A 2 0.84 13.93 -4.94
C ASP A 2 2.13 13.50 -5.64
N SER A 3 2.95 14.48 -5.99
CA SER A 3 4.18 14.26 -6.74
C SER A 3 5.11 13.41 -5.88
N LEU A 4 5.66 12.34 -6.46
CA LEU A 4 6.77 11.59 -5.87
C LEU A 4 7.91 12.57 -5.53
N GLU A 5 8.54 12.41 -4.38
CA GLU A 5 9.69 13.24 -3.98
C GLU A 5 10.86 13.02 -4.94
N THR A 6 11.01 11.79 -5.43
CA THR A 6 12.05 11.43 -6.39
C THR A 6 11.52 10.33 -7.31
N PHE A 7 11.70 10.52 -8.61
CA PHE A 7 11.37 9.53 -9.61
C PHE A 7 12.42 9.53 -10.71
N VAL A 8 13.30 8.53 -10.63
CA VAL A 8 14.42 8.32 -11.54
C VAL A 8 14.18 7.03 -12.33
N VAL A 9 14.37 7.11 -13.65
CA VAL A 9 14.42 5.97 -14.55
C VAL A 9 15.70 6.13 -15.35
N GLU A 10 16.54 5.11 -15.33
CA GLU A 10 17.80 5.05 -16.06
C GLU A 10 17.74 3.85 -17.01
N SER A 11 17.94 4.07 -18.30
CA SER A 11 18.16 3.03 -19.29
C SER A 11 19.44 3.35 -20.06
N ALA A 12 20.11 2.31 -20.57
CA ALA A 12 21.21 2.48 -21.53
C ALA A 12 20.76 3.20 -22.82
N ILE A 13 19.45 3.18 -23.11
CA ILE A 13 18.86 3.78 -24.31
C ILE A 13 17.91 4.92 -23.90
N ASP A 14 18.28 6.16 -24.24
CA ASP A 14 17.53 7.37 -23.85
C ASP A 14 16.05 7.34 -24.27
N SER A 15 15.74 6.82 -25.47
CA SER A 15 14.35 6.71 -25.96
C SER A 15 13.49 5.74 -25.16
N GLU A 16 14.10 4.78 -24.46
CA GLU A 16 13.38 3.83 -23.60
C GLU A 16 13.04 4.44 -22.25
N THR A 17 13.83 5.40 -21.77
CA THR A 17 13.67 6.03 -20.46
C THR A 17 12.30 6.69 -20.30
N GLU A 18 11.87 7.50 -21.28
CA GLU A 18 10.55 8.16 -21.24
C GLU A 18 9.40 7.14 -21.35
N PHE A 19 9.58 6.11 -22.17
CA PHE A 19 8.59 5.06 -22.36
C PHE A 19 8.37 4.24 -21.07
N TYR A 20 9.46 3.78 -20.44
CA TYR A 20 9.39 3.06 -19.17
C TYR A 20 8.88 3.93 -18.03
N ARG A 21 9.26 5.21 -17.98
CA ARG A 21 8.69 6.17 -17.03
C ARG A 21 7.17 6.17 -17.12
N LYS A 22 6.61 6.25 -18.33
CA LYS A 22 5.16 6.24 -18.52
C LYS A 22 4.50 4.92 -18.09
N ILE A 23 5.10 3.78 -18.43
CA ILE A 23 4.61 2.46 -17.97
C ILE A 23 4.55 2.40 -16.45
N ILE A 24 5.59 2.90 -15.78
CA ILE A 24 5.65 2.96 -14.33
C ILE A 24 4.54 3.87 -13.77
N GLU A 25 4.33 5.06 -14.35
CA GLU A 25 3.27 5.99 -13.93
C GLU A 25 1.88 5.39 -14.05
N ASP A 26 1.59 4.75 -15.18
CA ASP A 26 0.30 4.12 -15.45
C ASP A 26 0.02 2.98 -14.45
N ASN A 27 1.03 2.16 -14.15
CA ASN A 27 0.90 1.07 -13.16
C ASN A 27 0.78 1.60 -11.73
N LEU A 28 1.51 2.66 -11.37
CA LEU A 28 1.38 3.33 -10.07
C LEU A 28 -0.03 3.89 -9.85
N ALA A 29 -0.62 4.49 -10.88
CA ALA A 29 -1.98 5.00 -10.85
C ALA A 29 -3.01 3.86 -10.73
N SER A 30 -2.83 2.80 -11.53
CA SER A 30 -3.71 1.61 -11.53
C SER A 30 -3.80 0.95 -10.15
N LEU A 31 -2.67 0.77 -9.48
CA LEU A 31 -2.57 0.12 -8.16
C LEU A 31 -2.73 1.10 -6.99
N LYS A 32 -2.97 2.40 -7.27
CA LYS A 32 -3.12 3.47 -6.27
C LYS A 32 -1.92 3.54 -5.30
N LEU A 33 -0.72 3.29 -5.81
CA LEU A 33 0.52 3.25 -5.02
C LEU A 33 1.20 4.61 -4.85
N ALA A 34 0.87 5.58 -5.72
CA ALA A 34 1.50 6.91 -5.70
C ALA A 34 1.49 7.60 -4.31
N PRO A 35 0.41 7.55 -3.50
CA PRO A 35 0.41 8.17 -2.16
C PRO A 35 1.32 7.45 -1.15
N ALA A 36 1.59 6.16 -1.36
CA ALA A 36 2.41 5.36 -0.46
C ALA A 36 3.90 5.46 -0.77
N ILE A 37 4.26 5.80 -2.01
CA ILE A 37 5.65 5.88 -2.46
C ILE A 37 6.17 7.30 -2.29
N GLY A 38 7.31 7.41 -1.60
CA GLY A 38 8.06 8.66 -1.48
C GLY A 38 8.99 8.80 -2.66
N ARG A 39 9.82 7.78 -2.89
CA ARG A 39 10.89 7.80 -3.90
C ARG A 39 10.98 6.48 -4.63
N ILE A 40 11.34 6.57 -5.91
CA ILE A 40 11.56 5.41 -6.77
C ILE A 40 12.75 5.68 -7.70
N LYS A 41 13.61 4.67 -7.83
CA LYS A 41 14.66 4.58 -8.86
C LYS A 41 14.52 3.24 -9.57
N VAL A 42 14.54 3.28 -10.90
CA VAL A 42 14.51 2.09 -11.76
C VAL A 42 15.70 2.16 -12.71
N VAL A 43 16.41 1.06 -12.86
CA VAL A 43 17.55 0.90 -13.77
C VAL A 43 17.25 -0.27 -14.70
N LEU A 44 17.39 -0.04 -16.01
CA LEU A 44 17.29 -1.05 -17.04
C LEU A 44 18.63 -1.18 -17.77
N ARG A 45 19.16 -2.40 -17.82
CA ARG A 45 20.35 -2.76 -18.60
C ARG A 45 20.00 -3.90 -19.55
N PRO A 46 19.56 -3.58 -20.79
CA PRO A 46 19.19 -4.59 -21.77
C PRO A 46 20.32 -5.55 -22.15
N GLU A 47 21.58 -5.06 -22.19
CA GLU A 47 22.75 -5.89 -22.53
C GLU A 47 23.01 -7.01 -21.51
N ASP A 48 22.69 -6.73 -20.24
CA ASP A 48 22.85 -7.68 -19.13
C ASP A 48 21.55 -8.45 -18.84
N SER A 49 20.49 -8.22 -19.63
CA SER A 49 19.12 -8.66 -19.32
C SER A 49 18.74 -8.39 -17.86
N LEU A 50 19.00 -7.16 -17.38
CA LEU A 50 18.81 -6.78 -15.98
C LEU A 50 17.80 -5.63 -15.81
N PHE A 51 16.88 -5.86 -14.87
CA PHE A 51 15.93 -4.88 -14.37
C PHE A 51 16.09 -4.72 -12.85
N GLN A 52 16.31 -3.50 -12.38
CA GLN A 52 16.44 -3.19 -10.96
C GLN A 52 15.50 -2.07 -10.57
N MET A 53 14.90 -2.18 -9.39
CA MET A 53 14.03 -1.16 -8.83
C MET A 53 14.23 -1.05 -7.32
N ALA A 54 14.31 0.20 -6.84
CA ALA A 54 14.36 0.54 -5.43
C ALA A 54 13.30 1.59 -5.12
N ILE A 55 12.55 1.35 -4.06
CA ILE A 55 11.45 2.18 -3.61
C ILE A 55 11.64 2.49 -2.12
N ILE A 56 11.49 3.77 -1.80
CA ILE A 56 11.32 4.24 -0.42
C ILE A 56 9.87 4.68 -0.27
N LEU A 57 9.17 4.01 0.65
CA LEU A 57 7.81 4.36 1.01
C LEU A 57 7.82 5.59 1.92
N ARG A 58 6.79 6.42 1.75
CA ARG A 58 6.43 7.43 2.75
C ARG A 58 6.08 6.70 4.05
N ASP A 59 6.03 7.43 5.15
CA ASP A 59 5.39 6.90 6.35
C ASP A 59 3.88 6.79 6.09
N VAL A 60 3.49 5.67 5.46
CA VAL A 60 2.10 5.26 5.36
C VAL A 60 1.66 4.96 6.77
N GLY A 61 0.72 5.78 7.25
CA GLY A 61 0.22 5.77 8.62
C GLY A 61 0.04 4.36 9.16
N THR A 62 0.40 4.20 10.44
CA THR A 62 0.17 2.97 11.19
C THR A 62 -1.31 2.60 11.19
N ARG A 63 -1.58 1.28 11.25
CA ARG A 63 -2.83 0.66 11.70
C ARG A 63 -3.99 1.64 11.96
N VAL A 64 -4.95 1.66 11.05
CA VAL A 64 -6.14 2.50 11.15
C VAL A 64 -7.17 1.75 11.99
N THR A 65 -7.50 2.32 13.14
CA THR A 65 -8.56 1.84 14.04
C THR A 65 -9.88 2.57 13.78
N THR A 66 -10.98 2.08 14.35
CA THR A 66 -12.29 2.73 14.16
C THR A 66 -12.29 4.16 14.67
N ILE A 67 -11.64 4.45 15.81
CA ILE A 67 -11.59 5.80 16.38
C ILE A 67 -10.82 6.80 15.50
N ASP A 68 -9.90 6.31 14.65
CA ASP A 68 -9.19 7.16 13.69
C ASP A 68 -10.08 7.63 12.53
N ILE A 69 -11.23 6.99 12.32
CA ILE A 69 -12.07 7.17 11.14
C ILE A 69 -13.54 7.46 11.45
N ALA A 70 -13.98 7.26 12.69
CA ALA A 70 -15.37 7.38 13.11
C ALA A 70 -15.50 7.67 14.61
N ASP A 71 -16.63 8.27 15.00
CA ASP A 71 -17.06 8.33 16.40
C ASP A 71 -17.92 7.12 16.74
N VAL A 72 -17.80 6.59 17.96
CA VAL A 72 -18.54 5.42 18.44
C VAL A 72 -19.32 5.81 19.70
N GLU A 73 -20.65 5.72 19.61
CA GLU A 73 -21.57 6.06 20.69
C GLU A 73 -22.46 4.87 21.05
N THR A 74 -22.85 4.76 22.31
CA THR A 74 -23.78 3.72 22.77
C THR A 74 -25.18 4.31 22.96
N LYS A 75 -26.20 3.55 22.60
CA LYS A 75 -27.60 3.78 22.99
C LYS A 75 -28.08 2.63 23.88
N PRO A 76 -27.80 2.67 25.20
CA PRO A 76 -28.08 1.55 26.11
C PRO A 76 -29.56 1.15 26.15
N VAL A 77 -30.47 2.12 26.05
CA VAL A 77 -31.92 1.89 26.08
C VAL A 77 -32.40 1.14 24.83
N ALA A 78 -31.75 1.34 23.69
CA ALA A 78 -32.07 0.68 22.43
C ALA A 78 -31.29 -0.63 22.21
N GLY A 79 -30.28 -0.92 23.03
CA GLY A 79 -29.37 -2.05 22.80
C GLY A 79 -28.52 -1.86 21.54
N GLU A 80 -28.09 -0.63 21.25
CA GLU A 80 -27.40 -0.31 20.00
C GLU A 80 -26.06 0.39 20.22
N VAL A 81 -25.13 0.15 19.30
CA VAL A 81 -23.93 0.96 19.10
C VAL A 81 -24.07 1.71 17.79
N VAL A 82 -23.82 3.02 17.80
CA VAL A 82 -23.87 3.90 16.64
C VAL A 82 -22.45 4.32 16.28
N ILE A 83 -22.09 4.14 15.02
CA ILE A 83 -20.80 4.54 14.46
C ILE A 83 -21.05 5.65 13.43
N SER A 84 -20.49 6.83 13.70
CA SER A 84 -20.56 8.00 12.81
C SER A 84 -19.23 8.20 12.09
N ILE A 85 -19.19 7.82 10.81
CA ILE A 85 -17.98 7.73 9.99
C ILE A 85 -17.58 9.11 9.46
N LYS A 86 -16.29 9.44 9.57
CA LYS A 86 -15.66 10.68 9.11
C LYS A 86 -14.82 10.51 7.85
N LYS A 87 -14.26 9.31 7.61
CA LYS A 87 -13.36 9.02 6.48
C LYS A 87 -13.96 7.96 5.56
N GLU A 88 -14.53 8.43 4.45
CA GLU A 88 -15.28 7.63 3.48
C GLU A 88 -14.49 6.43 2.92
N GLN A 89 -13.20 6.63 2.68
CA GLN A 89 -12.33 5.63 2.04
C GLN A 89 -12.17 4.33 2.82
N TYR A 90 -12.58 4.30 4.10
CA TYR A 90 -12.50 3.12 4.96
C TYR A 90 -13.87 2.49 5.26
N ILE A 91 -14.97 3.05 4.71
CA ILE A 91 -16.32 2.49 4.89
C ILE A 91 -16.38 1.02 4.46
N PRO A 92 -15.87 0.62 3.27
CA PRO A 92 -15.98 -0.76 2.82
C PRO A 92 -15.27 -1.74 3.77
N GLU A 93 -14.04 -1.43 4.18
CA GLU A 93 -13.24 -2.24 5.10
C GLU A 93 -13.88 -2.35 6.49
N LEU A 94 -14.41 -1.24 7.01
CA LEU A 94 -15.14 -1.23 8.27
C LEU A 94 -16.38 -2.13 8.21
N LEU A 95 -17.21 -1.99 7.17
CA LEU A 95 -18.43 -2.79 7.02
C LEU A 95 -18.15 -4.29 6.91
N VAL A 96 -17.13 -4.70 6.15
CA VAL A 96 -16.74 -6.11 6.03
C VAL A 96 -16.42 -6.70 7.42
N LYS A 97 -15.59 -6.01 8.21
CA LYS A 97 -15.20 -6.47 9.56
C LYS A 97 -16.37 -6.52 10.52
N LEU A 98 -17.25 -5.52 10.48
CA LEU A 98 -18.42 -5.50 11.31
C LEU A 98 -19.39 -6.64 10.92
N TRP A 99 -19.59 -6.92 9.64
CA TRP A 99 -20.41 -8.05 9.18
C TRP A 99 -19.82 -9.41 9.55
N GLU A 100 -18.50 -9.57 9.49
CA GLU A 100 -17.83 -10.80 9.91
C GLU A 100 -18.04 -11.08 11.41
N ARG A 101 -18.03 -10.03 12.24
CA ARG A 101 -18.16 -10.16 13.70
C ARG A 101 -19.61 -10.27 14.18
N TYR A 102 -20.48 -9.37 13.72
CA TYR A 102 -21.85 -9.24 14.24
C TYR A 102 -22.91 -9.87 13.33
N GLY A 103 -22.55 -10.19 12.09
CA GLY A 103 -23.48 -10.67 11.08
C GLY A 103 -24.27 -9.54 10.42
N LYS A 104 -24.57 -9.68 9.12
CA LYS A 104 -25.30 -8.67 8.35
C LYS A 104 -26.68 -8.32 8.93
N ALA A 105 -27.35 -9.26 9.59
CA ALA A 105 -28.68 -9.05 10.16
C ALA A 105 -28.69 -8.08 11.36
N ASN A 106 -27.58 -7.97 12.07
CA ASN A 106 -27.44 -7.11 13.26
C ASN A 106 -26.85 -5.74 12.92
N ILE A 107 -26.64 -5.45 11.62
CA ILE A 107 -26.05 -4.21 11.15
C ILE A 107 -27.04 -3.49 10.24
N SER A 108 -27.33 -2.24 10.57
CA SER A 108 -28.12 -1.35 9.74
C SER A 108 -27.29 -0.13 9.34
N GLN A 109 -27.38 0.27 8.08
CA GLN A 109 -26.74 1.46 7.54
C GLN A 109 -27.85 2.41 7.06
N PRO A 110 -28.43 3.24 7.96
CA PRO A 110 -29.54 4.13 7.59
C PRO A 110 -29.12 5.18 6.55
N ASP A 111 -27.85 5.57 6.55
CA ASP A 111 -27.26 6.49 5.58
C ASP A 111 -25.78 6.15 5.35
N ARG A 112 -25.14 6.83 4.40
CA ARG A 112 -23.76 6.56 3.98
C ARG A 112 -22.73 6.65 5.11
N TRP A 113 -22.94 7.51 6.09
CA TRP A 113 -21.99 7.87 7.14
C TRP A 113 -22.32 7.24 8.48
N THR A 114 -23.50 6.65 8.63
CA THR A 114 -23.96 6.10 9.91
C THR A 114 -24.13 4.59 9.82
N VAL A 115 -23.56 3.87 10.77
CA VAL A 115 -23.78 2.43 10.95
C VAL A 115 -24.31 2.19 12.36
N THR A 116 -25.36 1.40 12.49
CA THR A 116 -25.90 0.96 13.78
C THR A 116 -25.74 -0.55 13.92
N ILE A 117 -25.37 -0.98 15.12
CA ILE A 117 -25.15 -2.39 15.47
C ILE A 117 -26.06 -2.72 16.64
N SER A 118 -26.96 -3.68 16.45
CA SER A 118 -27.80 -4.21 17.52
C SER A 118 -27.05 -5.27 18.31
N THR A 119 -26.94 -5.11 19.63
CA THR A 119 -26.21 -6.02 20.52
C THR A 119 -26.77 -6.00 21.94
N ASP A 120 -26.70 -7.15 22.61
CA ASP A 120 -27.14 -7.30 24.00
C ASP A 120 -26.24 -6.55 25.00
N LYS A 121 -25.04 -6.16 24.57
CA LYS A 121 -24.01 -5.54 25.41
C LYS A 121 -23.38 -4.30 24.74
N PRO A 122 -24.14 -3.21 24.57
CA PRO A 122 -23.67 -2.05 23.80
C PRO A 122 -22.42 -1.38 24.40
N ALA A 123 -22.28 -1.35 25.73
CA ALA A 123 -21.11 -0.75 26.38
C ALA A 123 -19.81 -1.54 26.15
N GLU A 124 -19.84 -2.87 26.33
CA GLU A 124 -18.68 -3.74 26.11
C GLU A 124 -18.28 -3.74 24.62
N GLU A 125 -19.25 -3.84 23.71
CA GLU A 125 -18.97 -3.85 22.28
C GLU A 125 -18.48 -2.50 21.77
N ALA A 126 -18.97 -1.37 22.29
CA ALA A 126 -18.47 -0.06 21.88
C ALA A 126 -16.99 0.14 22.22
N GLU A 127 -16.53 -0.31 23.38
CA GLU A 127 -15.10 -0.26 23.73
C GLU A 127 -14.26 -1.12 22.78
N PHE A 128 -14.73 -2.33 22.45
CA PHE A 128 -14.06 -3.16 21.44
C PHE A 128 -14.03 -2.49 20.06
N ILE A 129 -15.16 -1.95 19.62
CA ILE A 129 -15.31 -1.34 18.29
C ILE A 129 -14.37 -0.15 18.14
N LYS A 130 -14.19 0.69 19.17
CA LYS A 130 -13.26 1.83 19.15
C LYS A 130 -11.84 1.43 18.76
N GLU A 131 -11.33 0.36 19.35
CA GLU A 131 -9.96 -0.14 19.10
C GLU A 131 -9.85 -1.12 17.93
N MET A 132 -10.98 -1.50 17.32
CA MET A 132 -10.99 -2.46 16.22
C MET A 132 -10.14 -1.95 15.05
N LEU A 133 -9.17 -2.77 14.63
CA LEU A 133 -8.35 -2.51 13.46
C LEU A 133 -9.23 -2.57 12.20
N VAL A 134 -9.43 -1.44 11.54
CA VAL A 134 -10.21 -1.30 10.31
C VAL A 134 -9.36 -1.58 9.08
N ALA A 135 -8.17 -1.00 9.02
CA ALA A 135 -7.26 -1.22 7.92
C ALA A 135 -5.82 -1.26 8.43
N ASP A 136 -5.03 -2.15 7.85
CA ASP A 136 -3.58 -2.05 7.90
C ASP A 136 -3.11 -1.79 6.46
N PRO A 137 -2.93 -0.51 6.07
CA PRO A 137 -2.48 -0.17 4.73
C PRO A 137 -1.16 -0.87 4.35
N ARG A 138 -0.34 -1.25 5.34
CA ARG A 138 0.93 -1.94 5.12
C ARG A 138 0.76 -3.41 4.74
N HIS A 139 -0.35 -4.04 5.14
CA HIS A 139 -0.57 -5.47 4.90
C HIS A 139 -0.74 -5.80 3.42
N ARG A 140 -1.46 -4.94 2.66
CA ARG A 140 -1.58 -5.08 1.21
C ARG A 140 -0.49 -4.38 0.42
N LEU A 141 0.25 -3.47 1.06
CA LEU A 141 1.27 -2.69 0.36
C LEU A 141 2.39 -3.58 -0.18
N HIS A 142 2.83 -4.59 0.58
CA HIS A 142 3.85 -5.51 0.08
C HIS A 142 3.39 -6.27 -1.16
N GLU A 143 2.20 -6.89 -1.12
CA GLU A 143 1.63 -7.63 -2.25
C GLU A 143 1.45 -6.72 -3.48
N ASN A 144 0.93 -5.51 -3.28
CA ASN A 144 0.77 -4.53 -4.36
C ASN A 144 2.11 -4.05 -4.93
N LEU A 145 3.15 -3.90 -4.11
CA LEU A 145 4.50 -3.54 -4.58
C LEU A 145 5.13 -4.66 -5.40
N VAL A 146 4.93 -5.91 -5.01
CA VAL A 146 5.40 -7.08 -5.78
C VAL A 146 4.62 -7.19 -7.09
N ASP A 147 3.29 -7.07 -7.07
CA ASP A 147 2.46 -7.05 -8.29
C ASP A 147 2.86 -5.89 -9.22
N PHE A 148 3.04 -4.70 -8.67
CA PHE A 148 3.55 -3.54 -9.38
C PHE A 148 4.90 -3.83 -10.05
N ALA A 149 5.87 -4.34 -9.29
CA ALA A 149 7.20 -4.68 -9.80
C ALA A 149 7.14 -5.64 -10.99
N ILE A 150 6.33 -6.68 -10.86
CA ILE A 150 6.16 -7.70 -11.89
C ILE A 150 5.54 -7.11 -13.17
N ARG A 151 4.59 -6.17 -13.06
CA ARG A 151 3.94 -5.55 -14.22
C ARG A 151 4.82 -4.59 -15.00
N VAL A 152 5.74 -3.90 -14.32
CA VAL A 152 6.67 -2.97 -14.97
C VAL A 152 7.94 -3.65 -15.48
N THR A 153 8.20 -4.86 -15.01
CA THR A 153 9.33 -5.68 -15.45
C THR A 153 9.15 -6.08 -16.92
N PRO A 154 10.21 -6.03 -17.76
CA PRO A 154 10.12 -6.46 -19.15
C PRO A 154 9.66 -7.92 -19.29
N GLU A 155 8.97 -8.21 -20.39
CA GLU A 155 8.58 -9.59 -20.71
C GLU A 155 9.82 -10.48 -20.86
N GLY A 156 9.75 -11.71 -20.35
CA GLY A 156 10.87 -12.66 -20.38
C GLY A 156 11.72 -12.68 -19.11
N PHE A 157 11.66 -11.64 -18.28
CA PHE A 157 12.43 -11.54 -17.04
C PHE A 157 11.72 -12.32 -15.92
N ARG A 158 12.09 -13.60 -15.79
CA ARG A 158 11.41 -14.60 -14.94
C ARG A 158 12.12 -14.87 -13.63
N VAL A 159 13.44 -14.69 -13.58
CA VAL A 159 14.22 -14.89 -12.35
C VAL A 159 14.18 -13.60 -11.56
N ARG A 160 13.65 -13.66 -10.33
CA ARG A 160 13.28 -12.48 -9.56
C ARG A 160 13.75 -12.59 -8.12
N TYR A 161 14.28 -11.50 -7.61
CA TYR A 161 14.59 -11.29 -6.21
C TYR A 161 13.84 -10.05 -5.73
N HIS A 162 13.31 -10.09 -4.52
CA HIS A 162 12.78 -8.89 -3.87
C HIS A 162 13.05 -8.91 -2.37
N LEU A 163 13.15 -7.72 -1.80
CA LEU A 163 13.29 -7.51 -0.37
C LEU A 163 12.35 -6.40 0.06
N TYR A 164 11.51 -6.69 1.04
CA TYR A 164 10.66 -5.69 1.69
C TYR A 164 10.96 -5.64 3.19
N LYS A 165 11.49 -4.50 3.67
CA LYS A 165 11.84 -4.33 5.09
C LYS A 165 11.57 -2.89 5.54
N GLY A 166 10.64 -2.75 6.49
CA GLY A 166 10.24 -1.43 6.99
C GLY A 166 9.56 -0.64 5.88
N ASN A 167 10.13 0.51 5.52
CA ASN A 167 9.68 1.37 4.43
C ASN A 167 10.49 1.21 3.14
N ARG A 168 11.28 0.14 3.03
CA ARG A 168 12.22 -0.08 1.92
C ARG A 168 11.80 -1.28 1.10
N PHE A 169 11.80 -1.12 -0.22
CA PHE A 169 11.51 -2.18 -1.17
C PHE A 169 12.58 -2.20 -2.26
N VAL A 170 13.13 -3.38 -2.53
CA VAL A 170 14.05 -3.64 -3.64
C VAL A 170 13.51 -4.79 -4.45
N PHE A 171 13.62 -4.68 -5.78
CA PHE A 171 13.27 -5.72 -6.72
C PHE A 171 14.32 -5.80 -7.81
N VAL A 172 14.74 -7.02 -8.13
CA VAL A 172 15.72 -7.32 -9.19
C VAL A 172 15.16 -8.44 -10.03
N ALA A 173 15.21 -8.31 -11.35
CA ALA A 173 14.79 -9.34 -12.27
C ALA A 173 15.73 -9.47 -13.46
N SER A 174 15.80 -10.69 -13.97
CA SER A 174 16.55 -11.04 -15.18
C SER A 174 15.88 -12.19 -15.94
N GLU A 175 16.35 -12.45 -17.16
CA GLU A 175 15.82 -13.52 -18.01
C GLU A 175 16.16 -14.92 -17.48
N GLU A 176 17.44 -15.21 -17.25
CA GLU A 176 17.92 -16.58 -16.99
C GLU A 176 18.57 -16.80 -15.62
N THR A 177 19.39 -15.86 -15.14
CA THR A 177 20.14 -16.01 -13.88
C THR A 177 20.26 -14.67 -13.16
N LEU A 178 20.33 -14.69 -11.82
CA LEU A 178 20.59 -13.49 -11.02
C LEU A 178 21.97 -13.60 -10.39
N GLU A 179 22.82 -12.61 -10.69
CA GLU A 179 24.13 -12.45 -10.04
C GLU A 179 23.98 -11.78 -8.68
N ARG A 180 24.90 -12.08 -7.76
CA ARG A 180 24.85 -11.51 -6.41
C ARG A 180 25.16 -10.02 -6.45
N GLU A 181 26.07 -9.64 -7.33
CA GLU A 181 26.50 -8.28 -7.64
C GLU A 181 25.30 -7.40 -7.99
N TRP A 182 24.35 -7.89 -8.78
CA TRP A 182 23.14 -7.12 -9.15
C TRP A 182 22.19 -6.89 -7.97
N ILE A 183 22.17 -7.81 -7.00
CA ILE A 183 21.41 -7.63 -5.76
C ILE A 183 22.10 -6.59 -4.87
N GLU A 184 23.43 -6.63 -4.79
CA GLU A 184 24.24 -5.66 -4.04
C GLU A 184 24.11 -4.25 -4.64
N GLU A 185 24.17 -4.10 -5.96
CA GLU A 185 23.93 -2.85 -6.67
C GLU A 185 22.53 -2.27 -6.40
N ALA A 186 21.50 -3.12 -6.40
CA ALA A 186 20.14 -2.67 -6.10
C ALA A 186 20.01 -2.20 -4.63
N GLY A 187 20.80 -2.79 -3.73
CA GLY A 187 20.99 -2.30 -2.36
C GLY A 187 21.68 -0.94 -2.31
N ALA A 188 22.76 -0.73 -3.06
CA ALA A 188 23.43 0.56 -3.16
C ALA A 188 22.51 1.64 -3.73
N MET A 189 21.71 1.30 -4.74
CA MET A 189 20.69 2.19 -5.32
C MET A 189 19.65 2.65 -4.28
N LEU A 190 19.27 1.75 -3.37
CA LEU A 190 18.37 2.08 -2.26
C LEU A 190 19.04 3.04 -1.26
N ASP A 191 20.33 2.85 -0.96
CA ASP A 191 21.09 3.72 -0.07
C ASP A 191 21.25 5.13 -0.66
N GLU A 192 21.57 5.25 -1.95
CA GLU A 192 21.60 6.53 -2.68
C GLU A 192 20.26 7.28 -2.59
N LEU A 193 19.15 6.56 -2.80
CA LEU A 193 17.80 7.12 -2.69
C LEU A 193 17.48 7.64 -1.28
N MET A 194 18.04 7.03 -0.24
CA MET A 194 17.89 7.52 1.13
C MET A 194 18.69 8.79 1.37
N GLU A 195 19.93 8.85 0.88
CA GLU A 195 20.82 10.01 1.04
C GLU A 195 20.33 11.24 0.29
N GLY A 196 19.76 11.05 -0.91
CA GLY A 196 19.15 12.12 -1.71
C GLY A 196 17.96 12.84 -1.05
N GLY A 197 17.47 12.33 0.08
CA GLY A 197 16.41 12.93 0.89
C GLY A 197 16.83 13.81 2.05
N LYS A 198 18.12 13.89 2.35
CA LYS A 198 18.64 14.80 3.37
C LYS A 198 18.83 16.18 2.76
N LYS A 199 17.75 16.91 2.50
CA LYS A 199 17.78 18.36 2.29
C LYS A 199 16.57 19.01 2.93
#